data_AF-A0A5S3QIU9-F1
#
_entry.id   AF-A0A5S3QIU9-F1
#
_cell.length_a   1.000
_cell.length_b   1.000
_cell.length_c   1.000
_cell.angle_alpha   90.00
_cell.angle_beta   90.00
_cell.angle_gamma   90.00
#
_symmetry.space_group_name_H-M   'P 1'
#
loop_
_entity.id
_entity.type
_entity.pdbx_description
1 polymer ?
#
loop_
_entity_poly.entity_id
_entity_poly.type
_entity_poly.pdbx_seq_one_letter_code
_entity_poly.pdbx_strand_id
1 'polypeptide(L)' 'MLITDHKITTDYLLELINHKKETMIKVAETFGFNSDKTLECSQELDELIIKHQRMTKLERKSTT' A
#
# COMPACT_ATOMS: atom_id res chain seq x y z
N MET A 1 23.44 3.91 -2.32
CA MET A 1 22.29 4.27 -1.47
C MET A 1 21.59 5.41 -2.17
N LEU A 2 20.59 5.13 -3.01
CA LEU A 2 19.98 6.17 -3.85
C LEU A 2 18.97 6.97 -3.01
N ILE A 3 19.38 8.19 -2.70
CA ILE A 3 18.46 9.29 -2.40
C ILE A 3 17.75 9.59 -3.71
N THR A 4 16.42 9.48 -3.75
CA THR A 4 15.64 9.99 -4.88
C THR A 4 14.34 10.58 -4.37
N ASP A 5 14.36 11.90 -4.30
CA ASP A 5 13.27 12.86 -4.39
C ASP A 5 12.01 12.24 -5.03
N HIS A 6 11.05 11.82 -4.20
CA HIS A 6 10.03 10.88 -4.63
C HIS A 6 8.88 11.59 -5.33
N LYS A 7 8.96 11.70 -6.65
CA LYS A 7 7.77 11.59 -7.47
C LYS A 7 7.17 10.21 -7.14
N ILE A 8 6.11 10.16 -6.34
CA ILE A 8 5.42 8.90 -6.02
C ILE A 8 4.87 8.38 -7.34
N THR A 9 5.54 7.39 -7.91
CA THR A 9 5.08 6.68 -9.10
C THR A 9 4.15 5.55 -8.69
N THR A 10 3.24 5.19 -9.57
CA THR A 10 2.32 4.06 -9.38
C THR A 10 3.07 2.77 -9.00
N ASP A 11 4.25 2.54 -9.58
CA ASP A 11 5.08 1.36 -9.31
C ASP A 11 5.63 1.31 -7.88
N TYR A 12 6.11 2.45 -7.36
CA TYR A 12 6.57 2.52 -5.96
C TYR A 12 5.43 2.23 -4.98
N LEU A 13 4.24 2.75 -5.29
CA LEU A 13 3.08 2.52 -4.45
C LEU A 13 2.64 1.05 -4.47
N LEU A 14 2.82 0.37 -5.61
CA LEU A 14 2.61 -1.08 -5.72
C LEU A 14 3.62 -1.89 -4.89
N GLU A 15 4.90 -1.51 -4.90
CA GLU A 15 5.91 -2.13 -4.02
C GLU A 15 5.55 -1.96 -2.54
N LEU A 16 5.11 -0.76 -2.15
CA LEU A 16 4.68 -0.49 -0.78
C LEU A 16 3.46 -1.33 -0.36
N ILE A 17 2.48 -1.49 -1.26
CA ILE A 17 1.32 -2.36 -1.04
C ILE A 17 1.75 -3.80 -0.83
N ASN A 18 2.67 -4.31 -1.63
CA ASN A 18 3.17 -5.69 -1.50
C ASN A 18 3.93 -5.89 -0.19
N HIS A 19 4.82 -4.97 0.17
CA HIS A 19 5.54 -5.05 1.44
C HIS A 19 4.59 -4.97 2.65
N LYS A 20 3.57 -4.09 2.59
CA LYS A 20 2.57 -3.95 3.66
C LYS A 20 1.68 -5.20 3.76
N LYS A 21 1.33 -5.86 2.65
CA LYS A 21 0.65 -7.17 2.65
C LYS A 21 1.44 -8.23 3.39
N GLU A 22 2.73 -8.38 3.08
CA GLU A 22 3.58 -9.34 3.78
C GLU A 22 3.68 -9.02 5.27
N THR A 23 3.75 -7.74 5.62
CA THR A 23 3.77 -7.29 7.01
C THR A 23 2.46 -7.65 7.73
N MET A 24 1.31 -7.41 7.11
CA MET A 24 0.00 -7.76 7.68
C MET A 24 -0.12 -9.27 7.93
N ILE A 25 0.35 -10.10 7.00
CA ILE A 25 0.38 -11.57 7.16
C ILE A 25 1.23 -11.95 8.38
N LYS A 26 2.45 -11.41 8.49
CA LYS A 26 3.34 -11.69 9.64
C LYS A 26 2.72 -11.23 10.97
N VAL A 27 2.06 -10.07 10.97
CA VAL A 27 1.35 -9.55 12.15
C VAL A 27 0.17 -10.45 12.50
N ALA A 28 -0.60 -10.92 11.51
CA ALA A 28 -1.70 -11.86 11.72
C ALA A 28 -1.24 -13.22 12.24
N GLU A 29 -0.11 -13.73 11.74
CA GLU A 29 0.52 -14.96 12.23
C GLU A 29 1.02 -14.81 13.68
N THR A 30 1.48 -13.61 14.06
CA THR A 30 2.04 -13.35 15.40
C THR A 30 0.98 -13.01 16.44
N PHE A 31 0.02 -12.16 16.09
CA PHE A 31 -0.96 -11.58 17.01
C PHE A 31 -2.39 -12.09 16.79
N GLY A 32 -2.65 -12.77 15.66
CA GLY A 32 -3.98 -13.22 15.24
C GLY A 32 -4.66 -12.24 14.29
N PHE A 33 -5.54 -12.75 13.42
CA PHE A 33 -6.25 -11.96 12.41
C PHE A 33 -7.17 -10.88 12.98
N ASN A 34 -7.71 -11.10 14.18
CA ASN A 34 -8.61 -10.17 14.86
C ASN A 34 -7.92 -9.29 15.89
N SER A 35 -6.58 -9.29 15.94
CA SER A 35 -5.86 -8.39 16.83
C SER A 35 -5.95 -6.95 16.31
N ASP A 36 -5.98 -6.00 17.23
CA ASP A 36 -5.98 -4.57 16.89
C ASP A 36 -4.80 -4.21 15.98
N LYS A 37 -3.65 -4.87 16.16
CA LYS A 37 -2.46 -4.68 15.32
C LYS A 37 -2.65 -5.16 13.88
N THR A 38 -3.32 -6.30 13.69
CA THR A 38 -3.64 -6.80 12.35
C THR A 38 -4.70 -5.93 11.69
N LEU A 39 -5.69 -5.46 12.46
CA LEU A 39 -6.73 -4.55 11.97
C LEU A 39 -6.15 -3.21 11.54
N GLU A 40 -5.28 -2.61 12.34
CA GLU A 40 -4.56 -1.38 12.01
C GLU A 40 -3.72 -1.57 10.74
N CYS A 41 -2.97 -2.68 10.65
CA CYS A 41 -2.17 -2.97 9.47
C CYS A 41 -3.03 -3.16 8.21
N SER A 42 -4.22 -3.76 8.34
CA SER A 42 -5.20 -3.88 7.25
C SER A 42 -5.72 -2.52 6.79
N GLN A 43 -6.04 -1.62 7.72
CA GLN A 43 -6.53 -0.27 7.41
C GLN A 43 -5.47 0.54 6.65
N GLU A 44 -4.22 0.50 7.11
CA GLU A 44 -3.12 1.17 6.42
C GLU A 44 -2.87 0.59 5.02
N LEU A 45 -3.01 -0.73 4.86
CA LEU A 45 -2.91 -1.38 3.56
C LEU A 45 -4.03 -0.92 2.60
N ASP A 46 -5.27 -0.84 3.10
CA ASP A 46 -6.41 -0.38 2.30
C ASP A 46 -6.21 1.06 1.83
N GLU A 47 -5.69 1.95 2.68
CA GLU A 47 -5.36 3.32 2.27
C GLU A 47 -4.35 3.39 1.13
N LEU A 48 -3.31 2.55 1.16
CA LEU A 48 -2.31 2.46 0.10
C LEU A 48 -2.93 1.98 -1.21
N ILE A 49 -3.80 0.96 -1.14
CA ILE A 49 -4.54 0.43 -2.30
C ILE A 49 -5.43 1.51 -2.91
N ILE A 50 -6.17 2.26 -2.08
CA ILE A 50 -7.04 3.35 -2.54
C ILE A 50 -6.21 4.45 -3.21
N LYS A 51 -5.07 4.84 -2.63
CA LYS A 51 -4.16 5.83 -3.23
C LYS A 51 -3.66 5.36 -4.60
N HIS A 52 -3.27 4.09 -4.73
CA HIS A 52 -2.81 3.51 -5.99
C HIS A 52 -3.91 3.53 -7.03
N GLN A 53 -5.10 3.04 -6.70
CA GLN A 53 -6.24 3.03 -7.61
C GLN A 53 -6.63 4.44 -8.08
N ARG A 54 -6.58 5.44 -7.20
CA ARG A 54 -6.83 6.85 -7.56
C ARG A 54 -5.78 7.35 -8.55
N MET A 55 -4.49 7.15 -8.26
CA MET A 55 -3.40 7.54 -9.17
C MET A 55 -3.56 6.88 -10.54
N THR A 56 -3.76 5.56 -10.60
CA THR A 56 -3.93 4.86 -11.88
C THR A 56 -5.21 5.31 -12.62
N LYS A 57 -6.26 5.74 -11.91
CA LYS A 57 -7.47 6.28 -12.53
C LYS A 57 -7.28 7.70 -13.07
N LEU A 58 -6.48 8.53 -12.39
CA LEU A 58 -6.10 9.86 -12.87
C LEU A 58 -5.23 9.79 -14.14
N GLU A 59 -4.25 8.90 -14.18
CA GLU A 59 -3.38 8.69 -15.36
C GLU A 59 -4.18 8.30 -16.62
N ARG A 60 -5.31 7.59 -16.46
CA ARG A 60 -6.19 7.19 -17.58
C ARG A 60 -7.14 8.29 -18.06
N LYS A 61 -7.38 9.33 -17.24
CA LYS A 61 -8.36 10.39 -17.55
C LYS A 61 -7.77 11.56 -18.34
N SER A 62 -6.44 11.62 -18.47
CA SER A 62 -5.71 12.67 -19.19
C SER A 62 -5.56 12.41 -20.69
N THR A 63 -6.11 11.31 -21.21
CA THR A 63 -5.99 10.88 -22.63
C THR A 63 -7.34 10.91 -23.37
N THR A 64 -8.24 11.84 -23.05
CA THR A 64 -9.49 12.05 -23.79
C THR A 64 -9.76 13.52 -24.02
#